data_AF-A0A973N0M7-F1
#
_entry.id   AF-A0A973N0M7-F1
#
_cell.length_a   1.000
_cell.length_b   1.000
_cell.length_c   1.000
_cell.angle_alpha   90.00
_cell.angle_beta   90.00
_cell.angle_gamma   90.00
#
_symmetry.space_group_name_H-M   'P 1'
#
loop_
_entity.id
_entity.type
_entity.pdbx_description
1 polymer ?
#
loop_
_entity_poly.entity_id
_entity_poly.type
_entity_poly.pdbx_seq_one_letter_code
_entity_poly.pdbx_strand_id
1 'polypeptide(L)'
;MTHSRRAFLAQSACACAASTLPLPAHAREAARHTPPIAEFDRKDVQLLDGPLREQFEHQRQLYMSLDTDALLKPFRARAGLPAPGANMGGWYDNAPEDFNVEPGTPNQSFHGFIPGHSFGQYVSGLSRGFA
;
A
#
# COMPACT_ATOMS: atom_id res chain seq x y z
N MET A 1 -14.44 8.10 38.70
CA MET A 1 -15.73 7.52 38.29
C MET A 1 -15.50 6.04 37.99
N THR A 2 -16.11 5.13 38.74
CA THR A 2 -15.94 3.68 38.58
C THR A 2 -17.03 3.14 37.64
N HIS A 3 -16.66 2.77 36.42
CA HIS A 3 -17.60 2.15 35.47
C HIS A 3 -17.81 0.67 35.82
N SER A 4 -19.06 0.29 36.10
CA SER A 4 -19.44 -1.09 36.41
C SER A 4 -19.65 -1.91 35.14
N ARG A 5 -19.25 -3.19 35.15
CA ARG A 5 -19.51 -4.17 34.08
C ARG A 5 -20.99 -4.23 33.66
N ARG A 6 -21.90 -3.91 34.59
CA ARG A 6 -23.35 -3.86 34.36
C ARG A 6 -23.77 -2.68 33.47
N ALA A 7 -23.06 -1.55 33.55
CA ALA A 7 -23.30 -0.39 32.69
C ALA A 7 -22.76 -0.59 31.27
N PHE A 8 -21.70 -1.40 31.11
CA PHE A 8 -21.17 -1.80 29.80
C PHE A 8 -22.14 -2.73 29.07
N LEU A 9 -22.68 -3.74 29.77
CA LEU A 9 -23.66 -4.68 29.20
C LEU A 9 -24.98 -4.00 28.82
N ALA A 10 -25.45 -3.03 29.61
CA ALA A 10 -26.66 -2.27 29.29
C ALA A 10 -26.50 -1.43 27.99
N GLN A 11 -25.30 -0.90 27.73
CA GLN A 11 -25.02 -0.15 26.50
C GLN A 11 -24.90 -1.06 25.26
N SER A 12 -24.45 -2.31 25.42
CA SER A 12 -24.32 -3.24 24.29
C SER A 12 -25.67 -3.70 23.74
N ALA A 13 -26.70 -3.79 24.60
CA ALA A 13 -28.04 -4.21 24.19
C ALA A 13 -28.73 -3.21 23.23
N CYS A 14 -28.42 -1.91 23.31
CA CYS A 14 -28.98 -0.91 22.40
C CYS A 14 -28.38 -0.95 20.99
N ALA A 15 -27.19 -1.54 20.80
CA ALA A 15 -26.55 -1.62 19.48
C ALA A 15 -27.23 -2.64 18.54
N CYS A 16 -27.89 -3.67 19.08
CA CYS A 16 -28.55 -4.70 18.27
C CYS A 16 -29.91 -4.26 17.71
N ALA A 17 -30.49 -3.14 18.18
CA ALA A 17 -31.77 -2.64 17.66
C ALA A 17 -31.62 -1.82 16.36
N ALA A 18 -30.39 -1.46 15.95
CA ALA A 18 -30.13 -0.70 14.74
C ALA A 18 -30.06 -1.56 13.46
N SER A 19 -30.05 -2.89 13.57
CA SER A 19 -29.93 -3.81 12.42
C SER A 19 -31.22 -4.03 11.62
N THR A 20 -32.34 -3.41 12.00
CA THR A 20 -33.62 -3.51 11.29
C THR A 20 -34.01 -2.25 10.53
N LEU A 21 -33.13 -1.25 10.45
CA LEU A 21 -33.35 -0.09 9.58
C LEU A 21 -33.20 -0.53 8.12
N PRO A 22 -34.17 -0.22 7.24
CA PRO A 22 -34.03 -0.48 5.81
C PRO A 22 -32.80 0.28 5.30
N LEU A 23 -31.81 -0.45 4.79
CA LEU A 23 -30.69 0.14 4.08
C LEU A 23 -31.23 1.03 2.95
N PRO A 24 -30.68 2.24 2.75
CA PRO A 24 -31.08 3.10 1.65
C PRO A 24 -30.98 2.33 0.33
N ALA A 25 -31.95 2.52 -0.57
CA ALA A 25 -32.02 1.83 -1.86
C ALA A 25 -30.74 1.96 -2.71
N HIS A 26 -29.92 3.00 -2.45
CA HIS A 26 -28.58 3.17 -3.02
C HIS A 26 -27.59 2.04 -2.71
N ALA A 27 -27.78 1.29 -1.62
CA ALA A 27 -26.98 0.11 -1.31
C ALA A 27 -27.34 -1.11 -2.19
N ARG A 28 -28.47 -1.06 -2.90
CA ARG A 28 -28.98 -2.15 -3.75
C ARG A 28 -28.69 -1.97 -5.24
N GLU A 29 -28.22 -0.80 -5.65
CA GLU A 29 -27.99 -0.44 -7.05
C GLU A 29 -26.50 -0.41 -7.41
N ALA A 30 -25.70 -1.24 -6.76
CA ALA A 30 -24.56 -1.84 -7.45
C ALA A 30 -25.10 -3.02 -8.27
N ALA A 31 -25.94 -2.74 -9.27
CA ALA A 31 -26.16 -3.69 -10.34
C ALA A 31 -24.76 -3.98 -10.90
N ARG A 32 -24.27 -5.19 -10.64
CA ARG A 32 -22.95 -5.65 -11.05
C ARG A 32 -22.88 -5.55 -12.56
N HIS A 33 -22.34 -4.44 -13.05
CA HIS A 33 -22.02 -4.28 -14.46
C HIS A 33 -21.04 -5.41 -14.76
N THR A 34 -21.53 -6.45 -15.43
CA THR A 34 -20.68 -7.55 -15.88
C THR A 34 -20.15 -7.09 -17.23
N PRO A 35 -18.86 -6.75 -17.33
CA PRO A 35 -18.31 -6.30 -18.59
C PRO A 35 -18.50 -7.41 -19.63
N PRO A 36 -18.83 -7.07 -20.89
CA PRO A 36 -19.07 -8.07 -21.95
C PRO A 36 -17.80 -8.82 -22.38
N ILE A 37 -16.64 -8.34 -21.91
CA ILE A 37 -15.32 -8.97 -22.07
C ILE A 37 -14.66 -9.08 -20.70
N ALA A 38 -13.92 -10.15 -20.49
CA ALA A 38 -13.14 -10.39 -19.28
C ALA A 38 -11.65 -10.44 -19.63
N GLU A 39 -10.82 -10.01 -18.68
CA GLU A 39 -9.37 -10.20 -18.76
C GLU A 39 -9.04 -11.70 -18.63
N PHE A 40 -7.96 -12.14 -19.28
CA PHE A 40 -7.39 -13.46 -19.03
C PHE A 40 -6.67 -13.46 -17.68
N ASP A 41 -6.75 -14.58 -16.95
CA ASP A 41 -5.89 -14.79 -15.79
C ASP A 41 -4.42 -14.79 -16.25
N ARG A 42 -3.52 -14.19 -15.47
CA ARG A 42 -2.09 -14.08 -15.82
C ARG A 42 -1.44 -15.44 -16.07
N LYS A 43 -1.78 -16.45 -15.25
CA LYS A 43 -1.32 -17.84 -15.40
C LYS A 43 -1.73 -18.49 -16.73
N ASP A 44 -2.76 -17.95 -17.39
CA ASP A 44 -3.28 -18.46 -18.66
C ASP A 44 -2.64 -17.74 -19.87
N VAL A 45 -1.71 -16.80 -19.62
CA VAL A 45 -1.01 -16.03 -20.65
C VAL A 45 0.50 -16.30 -20.59
N GLN A 46 1.05 -16.88 -21.67
CA GLN A 46 2.49 -17.10 -21.79
C GLN A 46 3.13 -16.05 -22.71
N LEU A 47 4.16 -15.35 -22.21
CA LEU A 47 5.03 -14.54 -23.05
C LEU A 47 6.02 -15.45 -23.79
N LEU A 48 5.91 -15.51 -25.11
CA LEU A 48 6.87 -16.20 -25.97
C LEU A 48 8.16 -15.37 -26.13
N ASP A 49 9.15 -15.94 -26.81
CA ASP A 49 10.40 -15.23 -27.10
C ASP A 49 10.12 -13.92 -27.85
N GLY A 50 10.68 -12.81 -27.34
CA GLY A 50 10.52 -11.48 -27.91
C GLY A 50 10.61 -10.35 -26.87
N PRO A 51 10.44 -9.09 -27.29
CA PRO A 51 10.73 -7.91 -26.46
C PRO A 51 9.93 -7.84 -25.14
N LEU A 52 8.68 -8.32 -25.14
CA LEU A 52 7.85 -8.31 -23.92
C LEU A 52 8.38 -9.29 -22.87
N ARG A 53 8.88 -10.46 -23.29
CA ARG A 53 9.50 -11.43 -22.38
C ARG A 53 10.83 -10.90 -21.85
N GLU A 54 11.64 -10.27 -22.71
CA GLU A 54 12.90 -9.63 -22.31
C GLU A 54 12.67 -8.54 -21.26
N GLN A 55 11.68 -7.67 -21.48
CA GLN A 55 11.31 -6.63 -20.51
C GLN A 55 10.81 -7.22 -19.20
N PHE A 56 9.98 -8.27 -19.25
CA PHE A 56 9.48 -8.95 -18.05
C PHE A 56 10.63 -9.55 -17.23
N GLU A 57 11.56 -10.26 -17.87
CA GLU A 57 12.71 -10.85 -17.19
C GLU A 57 13.65 -9.79 -16.60
N HIS A 58 13.89 -8.70 -17.33
CA HIS A 58 14.66 -7.57 -16.82
C HIS A 58 14.02 -6.98 -15.55
N GLN A 59 12.71 -6.72 -15.58
CA GLN A 59 11.99 -6.19 -14.41
C GLN A 59 12.03 -7.17 -13.23
N ARG A 60 11.86 -8.48 -13.48
CA ARG A 60 11.94 -9.51 -12.45
C ARG A 60 13.32 -9.54 -11.81
N GLN A 61 14.39 -9.51 -12.60
CA GLN A 61 15.76 -9.47 -12.11
C GLN A 61 16.04 -8.20 -11.31
N LEU A 62 15.56 -7.04 -11.79
CA LEU A 62 15.69 -5.77 -11.07
C LEU A 62 15.02 -5.83 -9.70
N TYR A 63 13.78 -6.34 -9.61
CA TYR A 63 13.13 -6.46 -8.30
C TYR A 63 13.89 -7.41 -7.38
N MET A 64 14.33 -8.57 -7.88
CA MET A 64 15.08 -9.53 -7.06
C MET A 64 16.45 -9.01 -6.59
N SER A 65 16.99 -7.96 -7.21
CA SER A 65 18.27 -7.34 -6.81
C SER A 65 18.12 -6.17 -5.82
N LEU A 66 16.90 -5.70 -5.55
CA LEU A 66 16.67 -4.61 -4.61
C LEU A 66 16.97 -5.04 -3.17
N ASP A 67 17.66 -4.18 -2.43
CA ASP A 67 17.94 -4.36 -1.01
C ASP A 67 16.64 -4.23 -0.19
N THR A 68 16.16 -5.35 0.34
CA THR A 68 14.95 -5.39 1.18
C THR A 68 15.10 -4.60 2.48
N ASP A 69 16.31 -4.46 3.02
CA ASP A 69 16.52 -3.64 4.21
C ASP A 69 16.35 -2.16 3.89
N ALA A 70 16.90 -1.69 2.77
CA ALA A 70 16.70 -0.33 2.28
C ALA A 70 15.21 -0.01 2.01
N LEU A 71 14.47 -0.94 1.39
CA LEU A 71 13.03 -0.81 1.12
C LEU A 71 12.19 -0.68 2.40
N LEU A 72 12.54 -1.45 3.44
CA LEU A 72 11.80 -1.49 4.71
C LEU A 72 12.25 -0.43 5.71
N LYS A 73 13.38 0.23 5.46
CA LYS A 73 14.00 1.18 6.38
C LYS A 73 13.05 2.29 6.88
N PRO A 74 12.27 2.98 6.03
CA PRO A 74 11.35 4.03 6.49
C PRO A 74 10.27 3.51 7.45
N PHE A 75 9.75 2.31 7.19
CA PHE A 75 8.74 1.67 8.05
C PHE A 75 9.31 1.29 9.41
N ARG A 76 10.48 0.66 9.42
CA ARG A 76 11.16 0.25 10.66
C ARG A 76 11.53 1.44 11.52
N ALA A 77 12.10 2.50 10.92
CA ALA A 77 12.47 3.71 11.63
C ALA A 77 11.27 4.38 12.30
N ARG A 78 10.14 4.51 11.59
CA ARG A 78 8.90 5.10 12.13
C ARG A 78 8.25 4.24 13.21
N ALA A 79 8.48 2.92 13.19
CA ALA A 79 8.05 2.00 14.23
C ALA A 79 9.00 1.95 15.44
N GLY A 80 10.11 2.71 15.44
CA GLY A 80 11.13 2.66 16.49
C GLY A 80 11.94 1.36 16.51
N LEU A 81 11.97 0.62 15.41
CA LEU A 81 12.72 -0.63 15.26
C LEU A 81 14.11 -0.36 14.63
N PRO A 82 15.08 -1.28 14.81
CA PRO A 82 16.33 -1.23 14.05
C PRO A 82 16.05 -1.16 12.54
N ALA A 83 16.66 -0.18 11.87
CA ALA A 83 16.39 0.13 10.47
C ALA A 83 17.69 0.02 9.63
N PRO A 84 18.18 -1.21 9.38
CA PRO A 84 19.37 -1.44 8.55
C PRO A 84 19.11 -1.09 7.08
N GLY A 85 20.15 -1.20 6.26
CA GLY A 85 20.10 -0.86 4.83
C GLY A 85 20.45 0.60 4.53
N ALA A 86 20.79 0.87 3.28
CA ALA A 86 21.07 2.22 2.81
C ALA A 86 19.79 3.07 2.75
N ASN A 87 19.92 4.39 2.85
CA ASN A 87 18.80 5.27 2.50
C ASN A 87 18.59 5.21 0.99
N MET A 88 17.34 4.99 0.54
CA MET A 88 17.02 4.98 -0.89
C MET A 88 17.17 6.37 -1.55
N GLY A 89 17.23 7.43 -0.75
CA GLY A 89 17.41 8.80 -1.21
C GLY A 89 16.15 9.44 -1.79
N GLY A 90 16.26 10.74 -2.07
CA GLY A 90 15.21 11.55 -2.72
C GLY A 90 13.85 11.36 -2.07
N TRP A 91 12.83 11.12 -2.88
CA TRP A 91 11.44 11.01 -2.40
C TRP A 91 11.19 9.87 -1.43
N TYR A 92 12.08 8.88 -1.34
CA TYR A 92 11.84 7.60 -0.65
C TYR A 92 12.54 7.46 0.70
N ASP A 93 13.51 8.31 1.02
CA ASP A 93 14.17 8.25 2.33
C ASP A 93 13.32 8.88 3.44
N ASN A 94 13.62 8.51 4.68
CA ASN A 94 12.99 9.11 5.85
C ASN A 94 13.84 10.29 6.32
N ALA A 95 13.79 11.39 5.56
CA ALA A 95 14.57 12.59 5.83
C ALA A 95 14.19 13.23 7.19
N PRO A 96 15.15 13.82 7.92
CA PRO A 96 14.87 14.53 9.17
C PRO A 96 14.06 15.82 8.95
N GLU A 97 14.28 16.47 7.81
CA GLU A 97 13.53 17.64 7.38
C GLU A 97 12.46 17.19 6.39
N ASP A 98 11.25 17.69 6.55
CA ASP A 98 10.13 17.37 5.66
C ASP A 98 10.40 17.87 4.23
N PHE A 99 9.76 17.21 3.27
CA PHE A 99 9.76 17.64 1.88
C PHE A 99 9.33 19.10 1.76
N ASN A 100 10.20 19.92 1.17
CA ASN A 100 9.94 21.34 0.98
C ASN A 100 10.53 21.82 -0.35
N VAL A 101 9.68 22.23 -1.28
CA VAL A 101 10.08 22.75 -2.58
C VAL A 101 9.68 24.22 -2.76
N GLU A 102 9.27 24.89 -1.69
CA GLU A 102 8.83 26.27 -1.73
C GLU A 102 10.01 27.22 -2.01
N PRO A 103 9.97 28.03 -3.09
CA PRO A 103 11.04 28.98 -3.41
C PRO A 103 11.31 29.99 -2.27
N GLY A 104 12.56 30.11 -1.83
CA GLY A 104 12.99 31.13 -0.86
C GLY A 104 12.77 30.77 0.62
N THR A 105 12.26 29.58 0.94
CA THR A 105 12.18 29.11 2.33
C THR A 105 13.51 28.49 2.79
N PRO A 106 13.85 28.57 4.09
CA PRO A 106 14.88 27.71 4.67
C PRO A 106 14.56 26.23 4.42
N ASN A 107 15.59 25.39 4.33
CA ASN A 107 15.45 23.93 4.27
C ASN A 107 14.69 23.41 3.03
N GLN A 108 14.93 24.00 1.85
CA GLN A 108 14.48 23.40 0.60
C GLN A 108 15.09 22.01 0.42
N SER A 109 14.24 21.01 0.27
CA SER A 109 14.61 19.61 0.20
C SER A 109 13.63 18.85 -0.69
N PHE A 110 14.16 18.12 -1.67
CA PHE A 110 13.42 17.12 -2.43
C PHE A 110 13.39 15.75 -1.73
N HIS A 111 13.83 15.67 -0.47
CA HIS A 111 13.84 14.42 0.28
C HIS A 111 12.53 14.20 1.04
N GLY A 112 12.21 12.95 1.40
CA GLY A 112 11.13 12.67 2.34
C GLY A 112 9.70 12.86 1.85
N PHE A 113 9.44 13.02 0.54
CA PHE A 113 8.08 13.25 0.01
C PHE A 113 7.12 12.09 0.28
N ILE A 114 7.55 10.86 -0.02
CA ILE A 114 6.74 9.64 0.08
C ILE A 114 7.58 8.46 0.63
N PRO A 115 8.05 8.54 1.89
CA PRO A 115 8.99 7.56 2.41
C PRO A 115 8.37 6.16 2.44
N GLY A 116 9.09 5.18 1.91
CA GLY A 116 8.63 3.79 1.82
C GLY A 116 7.58 3.49 0.73
N HIS A 117 7.15 4.48 -0.07
CA HIS A 117 6.16 4.24 -1.14
C HIS A 117 6.63 3.21 -2.18
N SER A 118 7.93 3.11 -2.44
CA SER A 118 8.54 2.12 -3.32
C SER A 118 8.24 0.67 -2.90
N PHE A 119 8.05 0.40 -1.60
CA PHE A 119 7.81 -0.94 -1.10
C PHE A 119 6.49 -1.54 -1.60
N GLY A 120 5.41 -0.75 -1.64
CA GLY A 120 4.12 -1.22 -2.15
C GLY A 120 4.18 -1.57 -3.65
N GLN A 121 4.90 -0.74 -4.42
CA GLN A 121 5.13 -0.98 -5.85
C GLN A 121 5.97 -2.24 -6.07
N TYR A 122 7.00 -2.43 -5.25
CA TYR A 122 7.85 -3.62 -5.25
C TYR A 122 7.05 -4.91 -4.99
N VAL A 123 6.25 -4.95 -3.92
CA VAL A 123 5.40 -6.11 -3.59
C VAL A 123 4.40 -6.39 -4.70
N SER A 124 3.75 -5.35 -5.23
CA SER A 124 2.78 -5.47 -6.31
C SER A 124 3.42 -5.99 -7.61
N GLY A 125 4.63 -5.53 -7.93
CA GLY A 125 5.41 -5.98 -9.08
C GLY A 125 5.82 -7.45 -8.97
N LEU A 126 6.37 -7.85 -7.82
CA LEU A 126 6.73 -9.25 -7.56
C LEU A 126 5.52 -10.17 -7.60
N SER A 127 4.42 -9.80 -6.93
CA SER A 127 3.21 -10.61 -6.87
C SER A 127 2.66 -10.92 -8.26
N ARG A 128 2.77 -9.97 -9.19
CA ARG A 128 2.41 -10.17 -10.59
C ARG A 128 3.33 -11.13 -11.31
N GLY A 129 4.63 -11.14 -11.01
CA GLY A 129 5.60 -12.04 -11.63
C GLY A 129 5.53 -13.49 -11.15
N PHE A 130 4.90 -13.74 -9.99
CA PHE A 130 4.70 -15.07 -9.41
C PHE A 130 3.26 -15.59 -9.50
N ALA A 131 2.37 -14.84 -10.17
CA ALA A 131 0.97 -15.19 -10.38
C ALA A 131 0.76 -16.22 -11.50
#